data_AF-A0A2N2R115-F1
#
_entry.id   AF-A0A2N2R115-F1
#
_cell.length_a   1.000
_cell.length_b   1.000
_cell.length_c   1.000
_cell.angle_alpha   90.00
_cell.angle_beta   90.00
_cell.angle_gamma   90.00
#
_symmetry.space_group_name_H-M   'P 1'
#
loop_
_entity.id
_entity.type
_entity.pdbx_description
1 polymer ?
#
loop_
_entity_poly.entity_id
_entity_poly.type
_entity_poly.pdbx_seq_one_letter_code
_entity_poly.pdbx_strand_id
1 'polypeptide(L)' 'QYEEGKNPPSYDKQFVRDYLETLDWGKVAPGPKLPADVIAKTSAKYIEAYEKLTGKTL' A
#
# COMPACT_ATOMS: atom_id res chain seq x y z
N GLN A 1 -15.23 1.61 -7.30
CA GLN A 1 -16.12 2.79 -7.25
C GLN A 1 -15.58 3.73 -6.19
N TYR A 2 -15.38 4.99 -6.54
CA TYR A 2 -15.15 6.07 -5.58
C TYR A 2 -16.51 6.48 -5.01
N GLU A 3 -16.61 6.63 -3.70
CA GLU A 3 -17.85 7.01 -3.00
C GLU A 3 -17.49 8.14 -2.03
N GLU A 4 -18.11 9.31 -2.20
CA GLU A 4 -17.86 10.47 -1.35
C GLU A 4 -18.27 10.16 0.09
N GLY A 5 -17.37 10.39 1.05
CA GLY A 5 -17.58 10.05 2.47
C GLY A 5 -17.10 8.66 2.89
N LYS A 6 -16.66 7.81 1.96
CA LYS A 6 -15.88 6.60 2.29
C LYS A 6 -14.42 6.81 1.91
N ASN A 7 -13.51 6.30 2.74
CA ASN A 7 -12.12 6.20 2.36
C ASN A 7 -12.03 5.41 1.04
N PRO A 8 -11.48 5.98 -0.04
CA PRO A 8 -11.31 5.24 -1.28
C PRO A 8 -10.46 4.00 -1.01
N PRO A 9 -10.68 2.90 -1.76
CA PRO A 9 -9.84 1.71 -1.66
C PRO A 9 -8.39 2.15 -1.88
N SER A 10 -7.61 2.11 -0.80
CA SER A 10 -6.31 2.76 -0.77
C SER A 10 -5.37 2.12 -1.78
N TYR A 11 -4.94 2.92 -2.74
CA TYR A 11 -4.17 2.46 -3.89
C TYR A 11 -2.65 2.52 -3.70
N ASP A 12 -2.17 3.14 -2.63
CA ASP A 12 -0.75 3.52 -2.57
C ASP A 12 -0.04 2.99 -1.32
N LYS A 13 -0.47 3.29 -0.08
CA LYS A 13 0.36 2.93 1.11
C LYS A 13 -0.40 2.43 2.33
N GLN A 14 -1.68 2.08 2.19
CA GLN A 14 -2.47 1.74 3.37
C GLN A 14 -2.06 0.40 3.99
N PHE A 15 -1.70 -0.62 3.20
CA PHE A 15 -1.21 -1.90 3.74
C PHE A 15 0.07 -1.74 4.58
N VAL A 16 1.00 -0.90 4.11
CA VAL A 16 2.23 -0.60 4.85
C VAL A 16 1.91 0.21 6.10
N ARG A 17 1.01 1.20 6.00
CA ARG A 17 0.58 2.00 7.15
C ARG A 17 -0.10 1.11 8.20
N ASP A 18 -1.07 0.31 7.81
CA ASP A 18 -1.78 -0.61 8.70
C ASP A 18 -0.80 -1.58 9.38
N TYR A 19 0.17 -2.12 8.63
CA TYR A 19 1.21 -2.97 9.21
C TYR A 19 2.10 -2.20 10.20
N LEU A 20 2.54 -0.99 9.86
CA LEU A 20 3.36 -0.17 10.76
C LEU A 20 2.59 0.27 12.01
N GLU A 21 1.27 0.44 11.94
CA GLU A 21 0.41 0.72 13.11
C GLU A 21 0.26 -0.52 14.02
N THR A 22 0.48 -1.75 13.52
CA THR A 22 0.58 -2.95 14.38
C THR A 22 1.91 -3.07 15.13
N LEU A 23 2.90 -2.26 14.75
CA LEU A 23 4.24 -2.31 15.31
C LEU A 23 4.46 -1.14 16.25
N ASP A 24 5.00 -1.42 17.43
CA ASP A 24 5.45 -0.39 18.36
C ASP A 24 6.84 0.15 17.93
N TRP A 25 6.94 0.57 16.67
CA TRP A 25 8.19 0.96 16.03
C TRP A 25 8.57 2.43 16.31
N GLY A 26 7.65 3.24 16.82
CA GLY A 26 7.91 4.65 17.15
C GLY A 26 8.30 5.54 15.94
N LYS A 27 8.21 5.02 14.70
CA LYS A 27 8.53 5.71 13.44
C LYS A 27 9.99 6.19 13.35
N VAL A 28 10.92 5.50 14.02
CA VAL A 28 12.36 5.83 14.03
C VAL A 28 13.15 4.89 13.12
N ALA A 29 13.95 5.43 12.20
CA ALA A 29 14.79 4.62 11.32
C ALA A 29 15.87 3.82 12.09
N PRO A 30 16.19 2.57 11.70
CA PRO A 30 15.71 1.84 10.52
C PRO A 30 14.31 1.21 10.71
N GLY A 31 13.57 1.12 9.60
CA GLY A 31 12.25 0.51 9.56
C GLY A 31 12.25 -0.99 9.79
N PRO A 32 11.18 -1.55 10.41
CA PRO A 32 11.04 -2.98 10.58
C PRO A 32 10.86 -3.64 9.22
N LYS A 33 11.33 -4.88 9.09
CA LYS A 33 11.14 -5.65 7.86
C LYS A 33 9.66 -5.92 7.65
N LEU A 34 9.14 -5.50 6.49
CA LEU A 34 7.77 -5.78 6.10
C LEU A 34 7.61 -7.27 5.72
N PRO A 35 6.50 -7.92 6.08
CA PRO A 35 6.18 -9.28 5.64
C PRO A 35 6.03 -9.33 4.12
N ALA A 36 6.41 -10.45 3.53
CA ALA A 36 6.31 -10.66 2.09
C ALA A 36 4.88 -10.46 1.54
N ASP A 37 3.85 -10.80 2.34
CA ASP A 37 2.44 -10.62 1.98
C ASP A 37 2.05 -9.13 1.86
N VAL A 38 2.53 -8.29 2.79
CA VAL A 38 2.30 -6.83 2.75
C VAL A 38 3.01 -6.24 1.54
N ILE A 39 4.25 -6.66 1.28
CA ILE A 39 5.02 -6.23 0.10
C ILE A 39 4.28 -6.62 -1.18
N ALA A 40 3.84 -7.88 -1.31
CA ALA A 40 3.13 -8.37 -2.50
C ALA A 40 1.82 -7.61 -2.74
N LYS A 41 1.02 -7.38 -1.70
CA LYS A 41 -0.24 -6.61 -1.80
C LYS A 41 0.01 -5.15 -2.20
N THR A 42 1.01 -4.51 -1.61
CA THR A 42 1.39 -3.15 -1.99
C THR A 42 1.88 -3.09 -3.43
N SER A 43 2.78 -3.98 -3.83
CA SER A 43 3.29 -4.06 -5.20
C SER A 43 2.19 -4.31 -6.22
N ALA A 44 1.26 -5.23 -5.96
CA ALA A 44 0.13 -5.49 -6.84
C ALA A 44 -0.74 -4.25 -7.07
N LYS A 45 -0.96 -3.43 -6.04
CA LYS A 45 -1.70 -2.16 -6.18
C LYS A 45 -0.96 -1.11 -6.99
N TYR A 46 0.36 -1.03 -6.82
CA TYR A 46 1.19 -0.15 -7.65
C TYR A 46 1.18 -0.57 -9.12
N ILE A 47 1.26 -1.87 -9.41
CA ILE A 47 1.18 -2.39 -10.77
C ILE A 47 -0.19 -2.09 -11.36
N GLU A 48 -1.28 -2.36 -10.63
CA GLU A 48 -2.63 -2.07 -11.09
C GLU A 48 -2.84 -0.56 -11.35
N ALA A 49 -2.29 0.31 -10.50
CA ALA A 49 -2.30 1.75 -10.71
C ALA A 49 -1.48 2.16 -11.94
N TYR A 50 -0.28 1.62 -12.09
CA TYR A 50 0.59 1.87 -13.23
C TYR A 50 -0.10 1.47 -14.53
N GLU A 51 -0.68 0.28 -14.61
CA GLU A 51 -1.40 -0.22 -15.78
C GLU A 51 -2.60 0.66 -16.11
N LYS A 52 -3.38 1.06 -15.10
CA LYS A 52 -4.53 1.96 -15.28
C LYS A 52 -4.14 3.36 -15.74
N LEU A 53 -3.04 3.90 -15.23
CA LEU A 53 -2.60 5.26 -15.55
C LEU A 53 -1.85 5.33 -16.88
N THR A 54 -1.04 4.32 -17.20
CA THR A 54 -0.17 4.33 -18.36
C THR A 54 -0.72 3.53 -19.55
N GLY A 55 -1.71 2.66 -19.32
CA GLY A 55 -2.22 1.73 -20.32
C GLY A 55 -1.19 0.67 -20.74
N LYS A 56 -0.06 0.53 -20.02
CA LYS A 56 1.01 -0.42 -20.30
C LYS A 56 1.06 -1.49 -19.22
N THR A 57 1.15 -2.74 -19.64
CA THR A 57 1.37 -3.91 -18.78
C THR A 57 2.85 -4.04 -18.45
N LEU A 58 3.16 -4.26 -17.17
CA LEU A 58 4.53 -4.35 -16.63
C LEU A 58 5.08 -5.78 -16.68
#